data_AF-A0A224VIM3-F1
#
_entry.id   AF-A0A224VIM3-F1
#
_cell.length_a   1.000
_cell.length_b   1.000
_cell.length_c   1.000
_cell.angle_alpha   90.00
_cell.angle_beta   90.00
_cell.angle_gamma   90.00
#
_symmetry.space_group_name_H-M   'P 1'
#
loop_
_entity.id
_entity.type
_entity.pdbx_description
1 polymer ?
#
loop_
_entity_poly.entity_id
_entity_poly.type
_entity_poly.pdbx_seq_one_letter_code
_entity_poly.pdbx_strand_id
1 'polypeptide(L)'
;MKKLAVIIMVTFGLVVGLGFGTQQASASGHAGTPSFAKGYWHTRGRGSVTYHIFKNHFWFRYSGWNRYGKHKWRASWHGYDRVRYWLDPGSDGVRTSANVRAYDPQTGKHLEFTLIRVSKSKIYLNYNIYDPWYTLYRGAR
;
A
#
# COMPACT_ATOMS: atom_id res chain seq x y z
N MET A 1 3.30 14.64 -53.39
CA MET A 1 3.09 13.93 -52.10
C MET A 1 3.47 14.83 -50.92
N LYS A 2 2.71 15.89 -50.62
CA LYS A 2 2.99 16.82 -49.50
C LYS A 2 1.80 17.06 -48.55
N LYS A 3 0.60 16.56 -48.88
CA LYS A 3 -0.63 16.80 -48.10
C LYS A 3 -0.91 15.75 -47.02
N LEU A 4 -0.23 14.59 -47.06
CA LEU A 4 -0.43 13.51 -46.09
C LEU A 4 0.39 13.70 -44.79
N ALA A 5 1.57 14.33 -44.89
CA ALA A 5 2.46 14.52 -43.74
C ALA A 5 1.94 15.55 -42.73
N VAL A 6 1.17 16.54 -43.18
CA VAL A 6 0.66 17.63 -42.32
C VAL A 6 -0.45 17.14 -41.39
N ILE A 7 -1.30 16.22 -41.83
CA ILE A 7 -2.42 15.70 -41.02
C ILE A 7 -1.91 14.82 -39.88
N ILE A 8 -0.85 14.03 -40.11
CA ILE A 8 -0.27 13.14 -39.09
C ILE A 8 0.47 13.93 -38.00
N MET A 9 1.13 15.06 -38.33
CA MET A 9 1.80 15.88 -37.32
C MET A 9 0.83 16.64 -36.41
N VAL A 10 -0.32 17.09 -36.94
CA VAL A 10 -1.34 17.78 -36.10
C VAL A 10 -2.05 16.81 -35.16
N THR A 11 -2.24 15.54 -35.58
CA THR A 11 -2.81 14.51 -34.68
C THR A 11 -1.81 14.06 -33.61
N PHE A 12 -0.52 13.95 -33.93
CA PHE A 12 0.50 13.64 -32.92
C PHE A 12 0.73 14.80 -31.92
N GLY A 13 0.61 16.06 -32.36
CA GLY A 13 0.68 17.22 -31.46
C GLY A 13 -0.50 17.32 -30.48
N LEU A 14 -1.70 16.91 -30.90
CA LEU A 14 -2.90 17.00 -30.06
C LEU A 14 -3.01 15.83 -29.05
N VAL A 15 -2.45 14.66 -29.37
CA VAL A 15 -2.48 13.48 -28.48
C VAL A 15 -1.35 13.54 -27.43
N VAL A 16 -0.24 14.22 -27.71
CA VAL A 16 0.85 14.42 -26.73
C VAL A 16 0.54 15.57 -25.74
N GLY A 17 -0.43 16.42 -26.04
CA GLY A 17 -0.86 17.54 -25.17
C GLY A 17 -1.95 17.21 -24.13
N LEU A 18 -2.62 16.05 -24.21
CA LEU A 18 -3.73 15.69 -23.30
C LEU A 18 -3.39 14.53 -22.33
N GLY A 19 -2.25 13.85 -22.50
CA GLY A 19 -1.86 12.72 -21.65
C GLY A 19 -1.02 13.06 -20.42
N PHE A 20 -0.44 14.27 -20.36
CA PHE A 20 0.44 14.71 -19.26
C PHE A 20 0.06 16.10 -18.71
N GLY A 21 -1.10 16.63 -19.13
CA GLY A 21 -1.61 17.95 -18.76
C GLY A 21 -2.51 17.98 -17.54
N THR A 22 -2.86 16.84 -16.94
CA THR A 22 -3.21 16.88 -15.52
C THR A 22 -1.89 16.90 -14.77
N GLN A 23 -1.39 18.11 -14.49
CA GLN A 23 -0.72 18.34 -13.22
C GLN A 23 -1.58 17.60 -12.21
N GLN A 24 -1.04 16.48 -11.72
CA GLN A 24 -1.57 15.78 -10.58
C GLN A 24 -1.53 16.85 -9.49
N ALA A 25 -2.64 17.60 -9.36
CA ALA A 25 -2.92 18.43 -8.23
C ALA A 25 -2.53 17.52 -7.07
N SER A 26 -1.50 17.91 -6.33
CA SER A 26 -0.97 17.12 -5.25
C SER A 26 -2.12 16.99 -4.26
N ALA A 27 -2.96 15.98 -4.43
CA ALA A 27 -3.95 15.60 -3.48
C ALA A 27 -3.12 15.32 -2.24
N SER A 28 -3.15 16.25 -1.28
CA SER A 28 -2.43 16.09 -0.03
C SER A 28 -2.90 14.76 0.55
N GLY A 29 -2.04 13.73 0.49
CA GLY A 29 -2.39 12.41 0.99
C GLY A 29 -2.90 12.51 2.42
N HIS A 30 -3.94 11.74 2.73
CA HIS A 30 -4.51 11.74 4.06
C HIS A 30 -3.45 11.28 5.06
N ALA A 31 -3.24 12.08 6.11
CA ALA A 31 -2.35 11.67 7.20
C ALA A 31 -2.97 10.50 7.97
N GLY A 32 -2.15 9.50 8.29
CA GLY A 32 -2.58 8.31 8.99
C GLY A 32 -2.72 7.10 8.08
N THR A 33 -3.52 6.15 8.53
CA THR A 33 -3.76 4.86 7.88
C THR A 33 -5.22 4.79 7.41
N PRO A 34 -5.51 4.11 6.27
CA PRO A 34 -6.87 3.90 5.81
C PRO A 34 -7.73 3.23 6.88
N SER A 35 -8.96 3.73 7.09
CA SER A 35 -9.84 3.25 8.17
C SER A 35 -10.12 1.74 8.11
N PHE A 36 -10.27 1.18 6.90
CA PHE A 36 -10.50 -0.24 6.70
C PHE A 36 -9.31 -1.11 7.11
N ALA A 37 -8.10 -0.57 7.07
CA ALA A 37 -6.87 -1.28 7.37
C ALA A 37 -6.48 -1.19 8.84
N LYS A 38 -7.15 -0.38 9.66
CA LYS A 38 -6.80 -0.23 11.08
C LYS A 38 -7.06 -1.52 11.86
N GLY A 39 -6.05 -1.97 12.62
CA GLY A 39 -6.15 -3.11 13.53
C GLY A 39 -4.98 -4.09 13.43
N TYR A 40 -5.18 -5.25 14.04
CA TYR A 40 -4.26 -6.37 13.98
C TYR A 40 -4.60 -7.29 12.81
N TRP A 41 -3.57 -7.68 12.06
CA TRP A 41 -3.69 -8.56 10.91
C TRP A 41 -2.59 -9.62 10.92
N HIS A 42 -2.85 -10.76 10.30
CA HIS A 42 -1.91 -11.89 10.27
C HIS A 42 -1.87 -12.53 8.89
N THR A 43 -0.68 -12.95 8.46
CA THR A 43 -0.57 -13.95 7.39
C THR A 43 -0.93 -15.34 7.94
N ARG A 44 -1.30 -16.28 7.06
CA ARG A 44 -1.51 -17.68 7.43
C ARG A 44 -0.22 -18.49 7.28
N GLY A 45 -0.14 -19.60 8.03
CA GLY A 45 0.95 -20.57 7.92
C GLY A 45 2.01 -20.47 9.02
N ARG A 46 3.00 -21.39 8.96
CA ARG A 46 4.15 -21.41 9.87
C ARG A 46 5.05 -20.21 9.58
N GLY A 47 5.51 -19.51 10.62
CA GLY A 47 6.28 -18.27 10.45
C GLY A 47 5.40 -17.07 10.06
N SER A 48 4.11 -17.09 10.40
CA SER A 48 3.19 -15.99 10.10
C SER A 48 3.69 -14.66 10.63
N VAL A 49 3.37 -13.57 9.93
CA VAL A 49 3.73 -12.20 10.32
C VAL A 49 2.47 -11.51 10.84
N THR A 50 2.58 -10.87 11.99
CA THR A 50 1.54 -10.02 12.56
C THR A 50 1.83 -8.59 12.15
N TYR A 51 0.80 -7.90 11.67
CA TYR A 51 0.81 -6.49 11.37
C TYR A 51 -0.09 -5.75 12.35
N HIS A 52 0.35 -4.60 12.84
CA HIS A 52 -0.43 -3.68 13.64
C HIS A 52 -0.45 -2.33 12.93
N ILE A 53 -1.61 -1.98 12.38
CA ILE A 53 -1.82 -0.78 11.59
C ILE A 53 -2.69 0.16 12.42
N PHE A 54 -2.13 1.28 12.87
CA PHE A 54 -2.83 2.19 13.77
C PHE A 54 -2.32 3.62 13.63
N LYS A 55 -3.25 4.59 13.70
CA LYS A 55 -2.94 6.03 13.50
C LYS A 55 -2.09 6.24 12.25
N ASN A 56 -0.86 6.71 12.39
CA ASN A 56 0.14 7.00 11.36
C ASN A 56 1.32 6.01 11.42
N HIS A 57 1.08 4.80 11.94
CA HIS A 57 2.08 3.74 12.08
C HIS A 57 1.65 2.47 11.36
N PHE A 58 2.63 1.81 10.75
CA PHE A 58 2.50 0.49 10.16
C PHE A 58 3.58 -0.40 10.76
N TRP A 59 3.23 -1.23 11.74
CA TRP A 59 4.16 -2.12 12.41
C TRP A 59 3.95 -3.58 12.02
N PHE A 60 5.01 -4.37 12.04
CA PHE A 60 4.99 -5.79 11.78
C PHE A 60 6.04 -6.54 12.61
N ARG A 61 5.81 -7.83 12.83
CA ARG A 61 6.76 -8.78 13.44
C ARG A 61 6.41 -10.21 13.09
N TYR A 62 7.36 -11.13 13.22
CA TYR A 62 7.03 -12.56 13.24
C TYR A 62 6.11 -12.87 14.43
N SER A 63 5.01 -13.57 14.15
CA SER A 63 3.91 -13.81 15.09
C SER A 63 4.26 -14.84 16.16
N GLY A 64 3.63 -14.69 17.32
CA GLY A 64 3.63 -15.69 18.38
C GLY A 64 4.87 -15.69 19.27
N TRP A 65 4.91 -16.64 20.20
CA TRP A 65 6.10 -16.98 20.99
C TRP A 65 6.93 -17.99 20.22
N ASN A 66 8.15 -17.60 19.85
CA ASN A 66 9.13 -18.49 19.24
C ASN A 66 9.85 -19.31 20.33
N ARG A 67 10.37 -20.48 19.96
CA ARG A 67 11.12 -21.36 20.88
C ARG A 67 12.47 -21.74 20.29
N TYR A 68 13.49 -21.73 21.15
CA TYR A 68 14.78 -22.36 20.93
C TYR A 68 15.11 -23.22 22.16
N GLY A 69 14.96 -24.54 22.03
CA GLY A 69 14.93 -25.45 23.17
C GLY A 69 13.85 -25.06 24.19
N LYS A 70 14.24 -24.87 25.45
CA LYS A 70 13.36 -24.41 26.55
C LYS A 70 13.08 -22.90 26.56
N HIS A 71 13.86 -22.10 25.82
CA HIS A 71 13.76 -20.66 25.84
C HIS A 71 12.63 -20.18 24.93
N LYS A 72 11.78 -19.29 25.45
CA LYS A 72 10.74 -18.60 24.68
C LYS A 72 11.18 -17.16 24.41
N TRP A 73 11.02 -16.70 23.19
CA TRP A 73 11.30 -15.31 22.81
C TRP A 73 10.22 -14.79 21.86
N ARG A 74 10.15 -13.46 21.69
CA ARG A 74 9.30 -12.81 20.69
C ARG A 74 10.12 -11.85 19.87
N ALA A 75 9.86 -11.80 18.57
CA ALA A 75 10.42 -10.76 17.72
C ALA A 75 9.89 -9.40 18.19
N SER A 76 10.78 -8.42 18.26
CA SER A 76 10.42 -7.01 18.48
C SER A 76 9.53 -6.52 17.33
N TRP A 77 8.77 -5.46 17.60
CA TRP A 77 8.04 -4.78 16.53
C TRP A 77 9.03 -3.98 15.67
N HIS A 78 8.85 -4.08 14.36
CA HIS A 78 9.49 -3.26 13.35
C HIS A 78 8.42 -2.50 12.58
N GLY A 79 8.76 -1.40 11.92
CA GLY A 79 7.83 -0.80 10.99
C GLY A 79 8.10 0.65 10.68
N TYR A 80 7.06 1.27 10.14
CA TYR A 80 7.14 2.55 9.48
C TYR A 80 6.24 3.57 10.16
N ASP A 81 6.68 4.82 10.15
CA ASP A 81 6.00 5.96 10.75
C ASP A 81 5.53 6.94 9.69
N ARG A 82 4.86 8.01 10.13
CA ARG A 82 4.44 9.13 9.26
C ARG A 82 3.67 8.66 8.02
N VAL A 83 2.86 7.61 8.19
CA VAL A 83 2.05 7.03 7.12
C VAL A 83 1.12 8.09 6.53
N ARG A 84 1.11 8.18 5.21
CA ARG A 84 0.12 8.91 4.41
C ARG A 84 -0.49 7.98 3.38
N TYR A 85 -1.74 8.23 3.01
CA TYR A 85 -2.41 7.42 1.99
C TYR A 85 -3.26 8.24 1.03
N TRP A 86 -3.47 7.67 -0.15
CA TRP A 86 -4.38 8.14 -1.18
C TRP A 86 -5.36 7.01 -1.46
N LEU A 87 -6.66 7.32 -1.42
CA LEU A 87 -7.68 6.34 -1.79
C LEU A 87 -7.79 6.35 -3.30
N ASP A 88 -7.67 5.17 -3.90
CA ASP A 88 -7.98 5.05 -5.31
C ASP A 88 -9.51 5.00 -5.45
N PRO A 89 -10.11 5.84 -6.32
CA PRO A 89 -11.48 5.64 -6.72
C PRO A 89 -11.52 4.35 -7.54
N GLY A 90 -11.93 3.25 -6.92
CA GLY A 90 -12.23 2.02 -7.65
C GLY A 90 -13.25 2.32 -8.76
N SER A 91 -13.15 1.62 -9.88
CA SER A 91 -14.08 1.73 -11.01
C SER A 91 -15.54 1.42 -10.65
N ASP A 92 -15.78 0.88 -9.45
CA ASP A 92 -17.08 0.54 -8.86
C ASP A 92 -17.56 1.55 -7.79
N GLY A 93 -16.82 2.65 -7.57
CA GLY A 93 -17.14 3.65 -6.54
C GLY A 93 -16.90 3.18 -5.10
N VAL A 94 -16.48 1.93 -4.88
CA VAL A 94 -16.15 1.41 -3.56
C VAL A 94 -14.67 1.68 -3.31
N ARG A 95 -14.38 2.62 -2.39
CA ARG A 95 -13.00 2.95 -1.96
C ARG A 95 -12.36 1.77 -1.22
N THR A 96 -11.92 0.77 -1.98
CA THR A 96 -11.35 -0.48 -1.48
C THR A 96 -9.83 -0.49 -1.53
N SER A 97 -9.19 0.33 -2.36
CA SER A 97 -7.73 0.42 -2.47
C SER A 97 -7.19 1.72 -1.85
N ALA A 98 -6.00 1.62 -1.26
CA ALA A 98 -5.22 2.75 -0.82
C ALA A 98 -3.75 2.57 -1.20
N ASN A 99 -3.20 3.55 -1.91
CA ASN A 99 -1.75 3.71 -2.05
C ASN A 99 -1.22 4.38 -0.78
N VAL A 100 -0.19 3.78 -0.17
CA VAL A 100 0.34 4.17 1.12
C VAL A 100 1.82 4.51 0.96
N ARG A 101 2.21 5.68 1.47
CA ARG A 101 3.61 6.06 1.65
C ARG A 101 3.92 6.11 3.13
N ALA A 102 4.96 5.43 3.56
CA ALA A 102 5.42 5.41 4.94
C ALA A 102 6.91 5.77 5.03
N TYR A 103 7.35 6.23 6.19
CA TYR A 103 8.75 6.56 6.47
C TYR A 103 9.39 5.46 7.30
N ASP A 104 10.54 4.97 6.85
CA ASP A 104 11.38 4.05 7.61
C ASP A 104 12.40 4.85 8.45
N PRO A 105 12.27 4.86 9.79
CA PRO A 105 13.22 5.55 10.66
C PRO A 105 14.60 4.90 10.70
N GLN A 106 14.74 3.63 10.32
CA GLN A 106 16.01 2.92 10.35
C GLN A 106 16.88 3.28 9.14
N THR A 107 16.26 3.38 7.96
CA THR A 107 16.97 3.67 6.71
C THR A 107 16.86 5.12 6.27
N GLY A 108 15.94 5.89 6.86
CA GLY A 108 15.63 7.26 6.46
C GLY A 108 14.88 7.37 5.14
N LYS A 109 14.46 6.25 4.54
CA LYS A 109 13.80 6.22 3.23
C LYS A 109 12.29 6.16 3.35
N HIS A 110 11.63 6.52 2.26
CA HIS A 110 10.20 6.27 2.10
C HIS A 110 9.97 4.92 1.45
N LEU A 111 8.94 4.23 1.93
CA LEU A 111 8.42 3.01 1.33
C LEU A 111 7.01 3.28 0.81
N GLU A 112 6.72 2.78 -0.38
CA GLU A 112 5.39 2.82 -0.99
C GLU A 112 4.84 1.41 -1.11
N PHE A 113 3.55 1.25 -0.81
CA PHE A 113 2.84 -0.03 -0.90
C PHE A 113 1.34 0.21 -1.04
N THR A 114 0.62 -0.79 -1.53
CA THR A 114 -0.83 -0.75 -1.73
C THR A 114 -1.54 -1.66 -0.74
N LEU A 115 -2.66 -1.18 -0.19
CA LEU A 115 -3.58 -1.94 0.65
C LEU A 115 -4.94 -2.05 -0.04
N ILE A 116 -5.43 -3.27 -0.22
CA ILE A 116 -6.75 -3.52 -0.83
C ILE A 116 -7.66 -4.23 0.15
N ARG A 117 -8.83 -3.66 0.40
CA ARG A 117 -9.90 -4.27 1.18
C ARG A 117 -10.62 -5.31 0.34
N VAL A 118 -10.56 -6.56 0.78
CA VAL A 118 -11.34 -7.67 0.18
C VAL A 118 -12.64 -7.89 0.95
N SER A 119 -12.60 -7.79 2.28
CA SER A 119 -13.77 -7.91 3.14
C SER A 119 -13.56 -7.15 4.46
N LYS A 120 -14.46 -7.30 5.44
CA LYS A 120 -14.25 -6.79 6.80
C LYS A 120 -13.11 -7.50 7.56
N SER A 121 -12.74 -8.71 7.15
CA SER A 121 -11.79 -9.60 7.82
C SER A 121 -10.58 -9.97 6.97
N LYS A 122 -10.47 -9.44 5.75
CA LYS A 122 -9.41 -9.75 4.79
C LYS A 122 -8.97 -8.50 4.02
N ILE A 123 -7.67 -8.28 3.98
CA ILE A 123 -7.03 -7.27 3.11
C ILE A 123 -5.85 -7.90 2.36
N TYR A 124 -5.49 -7.33 1.22
CA TYR A 124 -4.25 -7.61 0.53
C TYR A 124 -3.25 -6.46 0.77
N LEU A 125 -1.99 -6.82 0.97
CA LEU A 125 -0.85 -5.91 1.08
C LEU A 125 0.13 -6.23 -0.03
N ASN A 126 0.60 -5.22 -0.73
CA ASN A 126 1.53 -5.37 -1.83
C ASN A 126 2.57 -4.25 -1.78
N TYR A 127 3.86 -4.62 -1.75
CA TYR A 127 4.98 -3.67 -1.69
C TYR A 127 5.44 -3.17 -3.07
N ASN A 128 4.87 -3.72 -4.15
CA ASN A 128 5.15 -3.36 -5.53
C ASN A 128 4.09 -4.03 -6.44
N ILE A 129 3.49 -3.28 -7.38
CA ILE A 129 2.41 -3.77 -8.27
C ILE A 129 2.77 -5.03 -9.08
N TYR A 130 4.05 -5.38 -9.19
CA TYR A 130 4.56 -6.56 -9.88
C TYR A 130 4.88 -7.77 -8.96
N ASP A 131 4.81 -7.62 -7.64
CA ASP A 131 5.18 -8.63 -6.62
C ASP A 131 3.96 -9.37 -6.02
N PRO A 132 4.17 -10.53 -5.36
CA PRO A 132 3.08 -11.29 -4.76
C PRO A 132 2.39 -10.52 -3.63
N TRP A 133 1.06 -10.57 -3.65
CA TRP A 133 0.21 -9.98 -2.62
C TRP A 133 0.28 -10.81 -1.32
N TYR A 134 0.64 -10.16 -0.22
CA TYR A 134 0.46 -10.74 1.10
C TYR A 134 -1.03 -10.71 1.45
N THR A 135 -1.60 -11.88 1.70
CA THR A 135 -2.98 -11.97 2.21
C THR A 135 -2.98 -11.85 3.72
N LEU A 136 -3.66 -10.82 4.22
CA LEU A 136 -3.76 -10.52 5.63
C LEU A 136 -5.18 -10.75 6.14
N TYR A 137 -5.29 -11.49 7.24
CA TYR A 137 -6.55 -11.81 7.90
C TYR A 137 -6.62 -11.06 9.23
N ARG A 138 -7.81 -10.56 9.56
CA ARG A 138 -7.99 -9.81 10.80
C ARG A 138 -7.78 -10.72 12.01
N GLY A 139 -6.98 -10.28 12.97
CA GLY A 139 -6.78 -10.97 14.24
C GLY A 139 -8.03 -10.88 15.11
N ALA A 140 -8.36 -11.98 15.80
CA ALA A 140 -9.27 -11.92 16.94
C ALA A 140 -8.61 -11.07 18.04
N ARG A 141 -9.37 -10.17 18.65
CA ARG A 141 -8.90 -9.37 19.79
C ARG A 141 -8.72 -10.25 21.01
#